data_AF-A0A183E9F4-F1
#
_entry.id   AF-A0A183E9F4-F1
#
_cell.length_a   1.000
_cell.length_b   1.000
_cell.length_c   1.000
_cell.angle_alpha   90.00
_cell.angle_beta   90.00
_cell.angle_gamma   90.00
#
_symmetry.space_group_name_H-M   'P 1'
#
loop_
_entity.id
_entity.type
_entity.pdbx_description
1 polymer ?
#
loop_
_entity_poly.entity_id
_entity_poly.type
_entity_poly.pdbx_seq_one_letter_code
_entity_poly.pdbx_strand_id
1 'polypeptide(L)'
;MAMFMQTAHSARITVGDESLYLWGFKVNRVKMVLTWLFTVFSFGIFRLLLYWYPKLRVKCTSSKCSLNIADGVLIQDEHMNLAFRPVRCMIAGAGLQPALPIPGFRMTDVSSLRYFTYKKLMHLWYPDEERFVPIDSLETDISFLRFHDMAANGLSKDEVRKRLTVYGKNLIEVKLKPIFVLLFLEFISPFYIFQLFSVSVWFTDEYEIYASVIVAMTVLSITLDVYQTRKQEKKLRSMVHSSAIVQVLREGSPPANICSEE
;
A
#
# COMPACT_ATOMS: atom_id res chain seq x y z
N MET A 1 -23.17 34.53 4.17
CA MET A 1 -23.94 33.98 3.03
C MET A 1 -22.95 33.34 2.07
N ALA A 2 -22.92 31.99 2.08
CA ALA A 2 -22.17 31.08 1.22
C ALA A 2 -20.67 31.38 0.98
N MET A 3 -19.83 31.02 1.97
CA MET A 3 -18.42 30.76 1.73
C MET A 3 -18.34 29.50 0.85
N PHE A 4 -17.85 29.65 -0.39
CA PHE A 4 -17.61 28.53 -1.30
C PHE A 4 -16.71 27.50 -0.60
N MET A 5 -17.28 26.38 -0.17
CA MET A 5 -16.50 25.19 0.16
C MET A 5 -15.89 24.69 -1.15
N GLN A 6 -14.68 25.16 -1.42
CA GLN A 6 -13.85 24.67 -2.50
C GLN A 6 -13.44 23.25 -2.11
N THR A 7 -14.28 22.28 -2.50
CA THR A 7 -14.01 20.85 -2.25
C THR A 7 -12.65 20.53 -2.85
N ALA A 8 -11.63 20.42 -2.00
CA ALA A 8 -10.29 20.11 -2.43
C ALA A 8 -10.30 18.70 -3.05
N HIS A 9 -10.46 18.63 -4.36
CA HIS A 9 -10.39 17.38 -5.12
C HIS A 9 -8.97 16.82 -5.14
N SER A 10 -7.99 17.68 -4.86
CA SER A 10 -6.59 17.36 -4.76
C SER A 10 -5.99 17.91 -3.47
N ALA A 11 -5.14 17.13 -2.82
CA ALA A 11 -4.35 17.58 -1.68
C ALA A 11 -2.87 17.36 -1.97
N ARG A 12 -2.01 18.26 -1.51
CA ARG A 12 -0.55 18.08 -1.52
C ARG A 12 -0.11 17.75 -0.09
N ILE A 13 0.68 16.70 0.06
CA ILE A 13 1.27 16.30 1.33
C ILE A 13 2.78 16.28 1.15
N THR A 14 3.51 16.78 2.12
CA THR A 14 4.96 16.66 2.21
C THR A 14 5.30 15.58 3.23
N VAL A 15 6.03 14.56 2.82
CA VAL A 15 6.51 13.48 3.67
C VAL A 15 8.04 13.52 3.64
N GLY A 16 8.66 14.07 4.69
CA GLY A 16 10.09 14.42 4.66
C GLY A 16 10.38 15.42 3.52
N ASP A 17 11.28 15.03 2.61
CA ASP A 17 11.65 15.82 1.44
C ASP A 17 10.80 15.53 0.19
N GLU A 18 9.95 14.48 0.20
CA GLU A 18 9.10 14.12 -0.94
C GLU A 18 7.72 14.80 -0.86
N SER A 19 7.29 15.46 -1.94
CA SER A 19 5.93 15.99 -2.07
C SER A 19 5.01 15.08 -2.89
N LEU A 20 3.95 14.59 -2.24
CA LEU A 20 2.94 13.70 -2.81
C LEU A 20 1.69 14.50 -3.20
N TYR A 21 1.21 14.29 -4.42
CA TYR A 21 -0.08 14.80 -4.89
C TYR A 21 -1.14 13.72 -4.78
N LEU A 22 -2.23 14.02 -4.07
CA LEU A 22 -3.35 13.11 -3.86
C LEU A 22 -4.56 13.58 -4.66
N TRP A 23 -5.28 12.64 -5.26
CA TRP A 23 -6.63 12.86 -5.79
C TRP A 23 -7.61 11.82 -5.26
N GLY A 24 -8.76 12.28 -4.78
CA GLY A 24 -9.86 11.41 -4.35
C GLY A 24 -10.60 10.78 -5.53
N PHE A 25 -10.85 9.48 -5.45
CA PHE A 25 -11.67 8.75 -6.40
C PHE A 25 -12.72 7.90 -5.70
N LYS A 26 -13.94 7.92 -6.25
CA LYS A 26 -15.06 7.08 -5.85
C LYS A 26 -15.30 6.02 -6.92
N VAL A 27 -15.51 4.77 -6.49
CA VAL A 27 -15.78 3.68 -7.44
C VAL A 27 -17.18 3.87 -7.99
N ASN A 28 -17.30 3.90 -9.32
CA ASN A 28 -18.60 4.04 -9.97
C ASN A 28 -19.05 2.69 -10.54
N ARG A 29 -20.18 2.17 -10.03
CA ARG A 29 -20.73 0.86 -10.42
C ARG A 29 -21.04 0.78 -11.91
N VAL A 30 -21.53 1.86 -12.53
CA VAL A 30 -21.86 1.89 -13.97
C VAL A 30 -20.60 1.71 -14.81
N LYS A 31 -19.56 2.48 -14.50
CA LYS A 31 -18.26 2.41 -15.17
C LYS A 31 -17.59 1.04 -14.98
N MET A 32 -17.72 0.47 -13.78
CA MET A 32 -17.24 -0.88 -13.49
C MET A 32 -17.94 -1.93 -14.35
N VAL A 33 -19.28 -1.90 -14.44
CA VAL A 33 -20.07 -2.82 -15.29
C VAL A 33 -19.68 -2.66 -16.76
N LEU A 34 -19.53 -1.43 -17.26
CA LEU A 34 -19.10 -1.16 -18.62
C LEU A 34 -17.70 -1.76 -18.89
N THR A 35 -16.77 -1.59 -17.96
CA THR A 35 -15.40 -2.16 -18.04
C THR A 35 -15.44 -3.70 -18.09
N TRP A 36 -16.34 -4.33 -17.33
CA TRP A 36 -16.54 -5.78 -17.37
C TRP A 36 -17.13 -6.24 -18.71
N LEU A 37 -18.13 -5.53 -19.24
CA LEU A 37 -18.69 -5.84 -20.57
C LEU A 37 -17.60 -5.77 -21.65
N PHE A 38 -16.82 -4.69 -21.70
CA PHE A 38 -15.68 -4.59 -22.64
C PHE A 38 -14.63 -5.68 -22.44
N THR A 39 -14.41 -6.14 -21.21
CA THR A 39 -13.51 -7.26 -20.94
C THR A 39 -14.03 -8.56 -21.55
N VAL A 40 -15.33 -8.84 -21.43
CA VAL A 40 -15.95 -10.03 -22.02
C VAL A 40 -15.89 -9.97 -23.55
N PHE A 41 -16.25 -8.83 -24.15
CA PHE A 41 -16.21 -8.66 -25.61
C PHE A 41 -14.80 -8.75 -26.20
N SER A 42 -13.76 -8.38 -25.45
CA SER A 42 -12.37 -8.45 -25.89
C SER A 42 -11.67 -9.78 -25.56
N PHE A 43 -12.43 -10.80 -25.11
CA PHE A 43 -11.88 -12.08 -24.64
C PHE A 43 -10.76 -11.92 -23.59
N GLY A 44 -10.84 -10.88 -22.76
CA GLY A 44 -9.85 -10.61 -21.70
C GLY A 44 -8.63 -9.78 -22.10
N ILE A 45 -8.40 -9.48 -23.39
CA ILE A 45 -7.28 -8.65 -23.85
C ILE A 45 -7.35 -7.25 -23.23
N PHE A 46 -8.54 -6.66 -23.14
CA PHE A 46 -8.72 -5.37 -22.50
C PHE A 46 -8.28 -5.39 -21.03
N ARG A 47 -8.51 -6.50 -20.31
CA ARG A 47 -8.11 -6.63 -18.90
C ARG A 47 -6.61 -6.78 -18.71
N LEU A 48 -5.92 -7.41 -19.66
CA LEU A 48 -4.46 -7.43 -19.71
C LEU A 48 -3.90 -6.02 -19.92
N LEU A 49 -4.47 -5.24 -20.83
CA LEU A 49 -4.09 -3.83 -21.02
C LEU A 49 -4.34 -2.99 -19.75
N LEU A 50 -5.47 -3.19 -19.07
CA LEU A 50 -5.75 -2.52 -17.80
C LEU A 50 -4.81 -2.96 -16.67
N TYR A 51 -4.29 -4.19 -16.73
CA TYR A 51 -3.29 -4.68 -15.78
C TYR A 51 -1.95 -3.96 -15.98
N TRP A 52 -1.51 -3.75 -17.23
CA TRP A 52 -0.28 -3.03 -17.55
C TRP A 52 -0.38 -1.51 -17.35
N TYR A 53 -1.57 -0.93 -17.58
CA TYR A 53 -1.79 0.51 -17.45
C TYR A 53 -2.73 0.84 -16.27
N PRO A 54 -2.20 0.98 -15.04
CA PRO A 54 -3.02 1.23 -13.85
C PRO A 54 -3.78 2.56 -13.92
N LYS A 55 -3.25 3.58 -14.61
CA LYS A 55 -3.93 4.87 -14.84
C LYS A 55 -5.24 4.68 -15.61
N LEU A 56 -5.21 3.85 -16.65
CA LEU A 56 -6.39 3.55 -17.46
C LEU A 56 -7.41 2.78 -16.63
N ARG A 57 -6.95 1.80 -15.83
CA ARG A 57 -7.81 1.05 -14.90
C ARG A 57 -8.58 1.95 -13.95
N VAL A 58 -7.93 2.94 -13.34
CA VAL A 58 -8.59 3.90 -12.44
C VAL A 58 -9.58 4.79 -13.20
N LYS A 59 -9.19 5.29 -14.38
CA LYS A 59 -10.07 6.15 -15.21
C LYS A 59 -11.33 5.41 -15.68
N CYS A 60 -11.18 4.14 -16.03
CA CYS A 60 -12.26 3.26 -16.47
C CYS A 60 -13.15 2.79 -15.31
N THR A 61 -12.65 2.73 -14.07
CA THR A 61 -13.41 2.17 -12.93
C THR A 61 -14.01 3.26 -12.02
N SER A 62 -13.40 4.45 -11.98
CA SER A 62 -13.69 5.45 -10.94
C SER A 62 -14.02 6.84 -11.50
N SER A 63 -14.66 7.65 -10.67
CA SER A 63 -14.89 9.08 -10.90
C SER A 63 -14.16 9.90 -9.84
N LYS A 64 -13.68 11.10 -10.20
CA LYS A 64 -13.05 12.02 -9.26
C LYS A 64 -14.05 12.43 -8.17
N CYS A 65 -13.61 12.52 -6.93
CA CYS A 65 -14.43 12.97 -5.80
C CYS A 65 -13.58 13.76 -4.78
N SER A 66 -14.24 14.42 -3.82
CA SER A 66 -13.53 15.00 -2.67
C SER A 66 -12.84 13.89 -1.85
N LEU A 67 -11.71 14.21 -1.22
CA LEU A 67 -10.97 13.26 -0.38
C LEU A 67 -11.82 12.75 0.80
N ASN A 68 -12.75 13.58 1.30
CA ASN A 68 -13.64 13.20 2.39
C ASN A 68 -14.58 12.03 2.03
N ILE A 69 -14.93 11.81 0.75
CA ILE A 69 -15.83 10.72 0.34
C ILE A 69 -15.09 9.67 -0.53
N ALA A 70 -13.76 9.78 -0.62
CA ALA A 70 -12.98 8.90 -1.48
C ALA A 70 -12.90 7.46 -0.94
N ASP A 71 -13.23 6.51 -1.82
CA ASP A 71 -13.02 5.06 -1.60
C ASP A 71 -11.57 4.68 -1.91
N GLY A 72 -10.89 5.47 -2.75
CA GLY A 72 -9.48 5.31 -3.06
C GLY A 72 -8.82 6.63 -3.43
N VAL A 73 -7.51 6.69 -3.20
CA VAL A 73 -6.69 7.86 -3.49
C VAL A 73 -5.68 7.49 -4.57
N LEU A 74 -5.58 8.35 -5.57
CA LEU A 74 -4.50 8.31 -6.55
C LEU A 74 -3.38 9.20 -6.07
N ILE A 75 -2.19 8.63 -5.95
CA ILE A 75 -0.99 9.26 -5.40
C ILE A 75 -0.04 9.46 -6.56
N GLN A 76 0.46 10.67 -6.74
CA GLN A 76 1.56 10.98 -7.65
C GLN A 76 2.77 11.44 -6.85
N ASP A 77 3.87 10.76 -7.12
CA ASP A 77 5.19 11.07 -6.58
C ASP A 77 5.89 12.17 -7.42
N GLU A 78 6.98 12.72 -6.91
CA GLU A 78 7.80 13.71 -7.63
C GLU A 78 8.40 13.14 -8.91
N HIS A 79 8.69 11.84 -8.91
CA HIS A 79 9.15 11.09 -10.07
C HIS A 79 8.05 10.74 -11.08
N MET A 80 6.88 11.41 -11.04
CA MET A 80 5.73 11.17 -11.93
C MET A 80 5.15 9.75 -11.86
N ASN A 81 5.50 8.99 -10.82
CA ASN A 81 4.97 7.66 -10.56
C ASN A 81 3.56 7.78 -9.96
N LEU A 82 2.58 7.12 -10.58
CA LEU A 82 1.20 7.12 -10.09
C LEU A 82 0.82 5.77 -9.47
N ALA A 83 0.33 5.81 -8.23
CA ALA A 83 -0.15 4.65 -7.51
C ALA A 83 -1.57 4.88 -7.00
N PHE A 84 -2.48 3.95 -7.29
CA PHE A 84 -3.80 3.94 -6.70
C PHE A 84 -3.83 3.09 -5.44
N ARG A 85 -4.29 3.66 -4.33
CA ARG A 85 -4.41 2.97 -3.04
C ARG A 85 -5.84 3.12 -2.49
N PRO A 86 -6.48 2.04 -2.05
CA PRO A 86 -7.81 2.13 -1.43
C PRO A 86 -7.68 2.81 -0.06
N VAL A 87 -8.67 3.65 0.27
CA VAL A 87 -8.82 4.19 1.62
C VAL A 87 -9.49 3.12 2.47
N ARG A 88 -8.85 2.76 3.58
CA ARG A 88 -9.38 1.82 4.55
C ARG A 88 -10.00 2.59 5.71
N CYS A 89 -10.99 1.99 6.35
CA CYS A 89 -11.63 2.52 7.54
C CYS A 89 -11.52 1.48 8.66
N MET A 90 -10.92 1.85 9.79
CA MET A 90 -11.03 1.11 11.03
C MET A 90 -12.28 1.60 11.75
N ILE A 91 -13.21 0.70 12.05
CA ILE A 91 -14.46 1.02 12.74
C ILE A 91 -14.36 0.46 14.16
N ALA A 92 -14.79 1.24 15.15
CA ALA A 92 -14.87 0.78 16.53
C ALA A 92 -15.82 -0.42 16.65
N GLY A 93 -15.33 -1.54 17.17
CA GLY A 93 -16.06 -2.80 17.27
C GLY A 93 -15.61 -3.61 18.49
N ALA A 94 -16.15 -4.83 18.66
CA ALA A 94 -15.87 -5.68 19.81
C ALA A 94 -14.35 -5.96 19.97
N GLY A 95 -13.70 -5.19 20.85
CA GLY A 95 -12.26 -5.28 21.16
C GLY A 95 -11.33 -4.35 20.37
N LEU A 96 -11.82 -3.63 19.36
CA LEU A 96 -11.01 -2.70 18.56
C LEU A 96 -11.47 -1.27 18.81
N GLN A 97 -10.64 -0.49 19.51
CA GLN A 97 -10.86 0.94 19.75
C GLN A 97 -9.83 1.73 18.94
N PRO A 98 -10.18 2.21 17.74
CA PRO A 98 -9.28 3.04 16.98
C PRO A 98 -9.13 4.39 17.69
N ALA A 99 -7.88 4.80 17.87
CA ALA A 99 -7.55 6.10 18.42
C ALA A 99 -6.89 6.96 17.33
N LEU A 100 -7.26 8.23 17.27
CA LEU A 100 -6.60 9.21 16.43
C LEU A 100 -5.43 9.82 17.23
N PRO A 101 -4.17 9.70 16.76
CA PRO A 101 -3.06 10.40 17.35
C PRO A 101 -3.28 11.91 17.16
N ILE A 102 -2.98 12.71 18.16
CA ILE A 102 -3.01 14.17 18.09
C ILE A 102 -1.59 14.64 18.41
N PRO A 103 -1.15 15.78 17.81
CA PRO A 103 0.13 16.39 18.15
C PRO A 103 0.40 16.45 19.65
N GLY A 104 1.67 16.31 20.01
CA GLY A 104 2.10 16.18 21.39
C GLY A 104 1.90 14.79 21.98
N PHE A 105 1.76 13.73 21.16
CA PHE A 105 1.74 12.30 21.52
C PHE A 105 0.46 11.83 22.25
N ARG A 106 -0.69 12.48 22.04
CA ARG A 106 -1.98 12.11 22.65
C ARG A 106 -2.77 11.18 21.74
N MET A 107 -3.64 10.36 22.32
CA MET A 107 -4.56 9.48 21.60
C MET A 107 -6.00 9.84 21.96
N THR A 108 -6.83 10.11 20.96
CA THR A 108 -8.27 10.36 21.16
C THR A 108 -9.08 9.23 20.58
N ASP A 109 -10.06 8.72 21.33
CA ASP A 109 -10.88 7.62 20.86
C ASP A 109 -11.87 8.13 19.81
N VAL A 110 -11.88 7.50 18.65
CA VAL A 110 -12.76 7.88 17.54
C VAL A 110 -13.57 6.66 17.09
N SER A 111 -14.82 6.87 16.68
CA SER A 111 -15.70 5.79 16.20
C SER A 111 -15.24 5.20 14.87
N SER A 112 -14.56 5.98 14.03
CA SER A 112 -14.05 5.56 12.73
C SER A 112 -12.76 6.29 12.36
N LEU A 113 -11.70 5.55 12.03
CA LEU A 113 -10.41 6.08 11.59
C LEU A 113 -10.17 5.71 10.13
N ARG A 114 -10.07 6.71 9.25
CA ARG A 114 -9.78 6.51 7.82
C ARG A 114 -8.29 6.69 7.56
N TYR A 115 -7.73 5.77 6.79
CA TYR A 115 -6.30 5.78 6.49
C TYR A 115 -5.99 5.13 5.14
N PHE A 116 -4.84 5.47 4.58
CA PHE A 116 -4.27 4.73 3.45
C PHE A 116 -2.80 4.44 3.70
N THR A 117 -2.24 3.48 2.96
CA THR A 117 -0.83 3.13 3.05
C THR A 117 -0.15 3.30 1.70
N TYR A 118 0.92 4.09 1.66
CA TYR A 118 1.75 4.31 0.47
C TYR A 118 3.22 4.11 0.84
N LYS A 119 3.99 3.38 0.00
CA LYS A 119 5.38 2.99 0.31
C LYS A 119 5.58 2.47 1.76
N LYS A 120 4.60 1.72 2.31
CA LYS A 120 4.56 1.22 3.70
C LYS A 120 4.37 2.29 4.80
N LEU A 121 4.21 3.57 4.45
CA LEU A 121 3.86 4.65 5.36
C LEU A 121 2.34 4.84 5.44
N MET A 122 1.83 4.91 6.67
CA MET A 122 0.42 5.12 6.94
C MET A 122 0.09 6.61 6.99
N HIS A 123 -0.99 7.00 6.32
CA HIS A 123 -1.51 8.36 6.30
C HIS A 123 -2.92 8.36 6.87
N LEU A 124 -3.16 9.17 7.89
CA LEU A 124 -4.41 9.26 8.64
C LEU A 124 -5.23 10.46 8.17
N TRP A 125 -6.55 10.30 8.13
CA TRP A 125 -7.48 11.37 7.78
C TRP A 125 -7.85 12.20 9.01
N TYR A 126 -7.60 13.51 8.97
CA TYR A 126 -8.08 14.45 9.98
C TYR A 126 -9.35 15.13 9.47
N PRO A 127 -10.50 14.98 10.18
CA PRO A 127 -11.74 15.60 9.77
C PRO A 127 -11.70 17.13 9.90
N ASP A 128 -10.97 17.65 10.89
CA ASP A 128 -10.91 19.09 11.16
C ASP A 128 -10.13 19.87 10.10
N GLU A 129 -9.07 19.27 9.55
CA GLU A 129 -8.22 19.86 8.51
C GLU A 129 -8.62 19.44 7.08
N GLU A 130 -9.58 18.51 6.95
CA GLU A 130 -9.95 17.83 5.69
C GLU A 130 -8.75 17.32 4.88
N ARG A 131 -7.70 16.86 5.58
CA ARG A 131 -6.43 16.45 4.97
C ARG A 131 -5.97 15.09 5.49
N PHE A 132 -5.25 14.38 4.64
CA PHE A 132 -4.45 13.24 5.10
C PHE A 132 -3.10 13.75 5.63
N VAL A 133 -2.67 13.20 6.75
CA VAL A 133 -1.41 13.55 7.42
C VAL A 133 -0.63 12.25 7.65
N PRO A 134 0.67 12.21 7.32
CA PRO A 134 1.47 11.02 7.51
C PRO A 134 1.73 10.80 9.01
N ILE A 135 1.67 9.55 9.47
CA ILE A 135 1.70 9.24 10.91
C ILE A 135 2.99 9.68 11.61
N ASP A 136 4.10 9.74 10.87
CA ASP A 136 5.42 10.20 11.35
C ASP A 136 5.41 11.68 11.78
N SER A 137 4.69 12.54 11.06
CA SER A 137 4.63 13.97 11.35
C SER A 137 3.89 14.30 12.65
N LEU A 138 3.08 13.37 13.17
CA LEU A 138 2.24 13.58 14.35
C LEU A 138 2.98 13.42 15.68
N GLU A 139 4.20 12.91 15.64
CA GLU A 139 5.05 12.72 16.82
C GLU A 139 5.98 13.90 17.06
N THR A 140 5.80 14.99 16.31
CA THR A 140 6.50 16.25 16.55
C THR A 140 5.83 17.05 17.68
N ASP A 141 6.61 17.88 18.36
CA ASP A 141 6.16 18.79 19.44
C ASP A 141 5.74 18.12 20.77
N ILE A 142 6.57 17.20 21.27
CA ILE A 142 6.40 16.62 22.61
C ILE A 142 6.94 17.60 23.65
N SER A 143 6.07 18.07 24.56
CA SER A 143 6.50 18.88 25.70
C SER A 143 7.51 18.14 26.59
N PHE A 144 8.58 18.81 27.00
CA PHE A 144 9.62 18.23 27.89
C PHE A 144 9.05 17.59 29.15
N LEU A 145 8.06 18.23 29.80
CA LEU A 145 7.42 17.69 31.01
C LEU A 145 6.83 16.29 30.77
N ARG A 146 6.16 16.12 29.62
CA ARG A 146 5.56 14.84 29.24
C ARG A 146 6.59 13.78 28.89
N PHE A 147 7.69 14.18 28.24
CA PHE A 147 8.79 13.27 27.97
C PHE A 147 9.38 12.71 29.27
N HIS A 148 9.59 13.55 30.28
CA HIS A 148 10.07 13.11 31.59
C HIS A 148 9.07 12.24 32.36
N ASP A 149 7.78 12.60 32.34
CA ASP A 149 6.73 11.78 32.96
C ASP A 149 6.66 10.38 32.35
N MET A 150 6.76 10.28 31.01
CA MET A 150 6.79 9.01 30.30
C MET A 150 8.06 8.19 30.56
N ALA A 151 9.21 8.87 30.67
CA ALA A 151 10.46 8.20 31.03
C ALA A 151 10.43 7.65 32.47
N ALA A 152 9.69 8.30 33.37
CA ALA A 152 9.57 7.88 34.77
C ALA A 152 8.49 6.80 35.00
N ASN A 153 7.34 6.91 34.32
CA ASN A 153 6.15 6.10 34.59
C ASN A 153 5.82 5.10 33.47
N GLY A 154 6.42 5.24 32.28
CA GLY A 154 6.10 4.41 31.12
C GLY A 154 4.68 4.64 30.59
N LEU A 155 4.25 3.84 29.62
CA LEU A 155 2.89 3.92 29.05
C LEU A 155 1.92 2.98 29.80
N SER A 156 0.65 3.39 29.86
CA SER A 156 -0.43 2.51 30.34
C SER A 156 -0.76 1.41 29.35
N LYS A 157 -1.21 0.25 29.84
CA LYS A 157 -1.61 -0.90 29.01
C LYS A 157 -2.72 -0.55 28.02
N ASP A 158 -3.64 0.33 28.40
CA ASP A 158 -4.71 0.78 27.51
C ASP A 158 -4.18 1.69 26.40
N GLU A 159 -3.22 2.56 26.71
CA GLU A 159 -2.56 3.42 25.73
C GLU A 159 -1.70 2.59 24.76
N VAL A 160 -0.99 1.58 25.28
CA VAL A 160 -0.26 0.60 24.47
C VAL A 160 -1.21 -0.14 23.52
N ARG A 161 -2.36 -0.60 24.00
CA ARG A 161 -3.35 -1.31 23.15
C ARG A 161 -3.90 -0.42 22.04
N LYS A 162 -4.19 0.85 22.34
CA LYS A 162 -4.64 1.84 21.34
C LYS A 162 -3.55 2.09 20.29
N ARG A 163 -2.30 2.29 20.72
CA ARG A 163 -1.16 2.46 19.81
C ARG A 163 -0.91 1.24 18.95
N LEU A 164 -0.93 0.04 19.54
CA LEU A 164 -0.75 -1.21 18.81
C LEU A 164 -1.83 -1.41 17.74
N THR A 165 -3.05 -0.90 17.98
CA THR A 165 -4.14 -0.92 17.01
C THR A 165 -3.89 0.02 15.82
N VAL A 166 -3.28 1.18 16.06
CA VAL A 166 -3.05 2.22 15.04
C VAL A 166 -1.74 1.99 14.28
N TYR A 167 -0.63 1.87 15.00
CA TYR A 167 0.72 1.69 14.43
C TYR A 167 0.97 0.26 13.96
N GLY A 168 0.30 -0.72 14.55
CA GLY A 168 0.59 -2.13 14.34
C GLY A 168 1.83 -2.60 15.12
N LYS A 169 2.24 -3.83 14.85
CA LYS A 169 3.42 -4.45 15.46
C LYS A 169 4.71 -3.87 14.89
N ASN A 170 5.76 -3.82 15.69
CA ASN A 170 7.09 -3.41 15.26
C ASN A 170 7.81 -4.57 14.55
N LEU A 171 7.27 -4.99 13.39
CA LEU A 171 7.82 -6.09 12.59
C LEU A 171 7.81 -5.73 11.11
N ILE A 172 8.97 -5.85 10.47
CA ILE A 172 9.09 -5.69 9.01
C ILE A 172 8.83 -7.05 8.35
N GLU A 173 7.56 -7.33 8.02
CA GLU A 173 7.16 -8.58 7.37
C GLU A 173 7.36 -8.53 5.83
N VAL A 174 8.32 -9.31 5.33
CA VAL A 174 8.54 -9.52 3.89
C VAL A 174 7.78 -10.78 3.43
N LYS A 175 6.65 -10.58 2.74
CA LYS A 175 5.82 -11.67 2.21
C LYS A 175 6.44 -12.28 0.95
N LEU A 176 6.84 -13.55 1.05
CA LEU A 176 7.37 -14.34 -0.07
C LEU A 176 6.23 -14.78 -0.99
N LYS A 177 6.21 -14.30 -2.23
CA LYS A 177 5.21 -14.75 -3.24
C LYS A 177 5.55 -16.16 -3.71
N PRO A 178 4.62 -17.11 -3.86
CA PRO A 178 4.95 -18.47 -4.31
C PRO A 178 5.50 -18.49 -5.75
N ILE A 179 6.35 -19.47 -6.08
CA ILE A 179 7.08 -19.55 -7.37
C ILE A 179 6.11 -19.50 -8.56
N PHE A 180 4.98 -20.20 -8.48
CA PHE A 180 3.94 -20.18 -9.50
C PHE A 180 3.36 -18.78 -9.77
N VAL A 181 3.21 -17.96 -8.73
CA VAL A 181 2.74 -16.57 -8.89
C VAL A 181 3.80 -15.72 -9.57
N LEU A 182 5.10 -15.94 -9.29
CA LEU A 182 6.16 -15.24 -10.02
C LEU A 182 6.17 -15.64 -11.49
N LEU A 183 6.13 -16.94 -11.79
CA LEU A 183 6.10 -17.45 -13.16
C LEU A 183 4.92 -16.89 -13.95
N PHE A 184 3.73 -16.86 -13.37
CA PHE A 184 2.54 -16.32 -14.03
C PHE A 184 2.63 -14.81 -14.27
N LEU A 185 3.18 -14.06 -13.31
CA LEU A 185 3.39 -12.62 -13.44
C LEU A 185 4.37 -12.30 -14.58
N GLU A 186 5.44 -13.10 -14.66
CA GLU A 186 6.47 -12.97 -15.69
C GLU A 186 5.88 -13.32 -17.07
N PHE A 187 5.13 -14.42 -17.18
CA PHE A 187 4.49 -14.84 -18.42
C PHE A 187 3.50 -13.79 -18.99
N ILE A 188 2.82 -13.03 -18.13
CA ILE A 188 1.91 -11.94 -18.54
C ILE A 188 2.66 -10.66 -18.95
N SER A 189 3.99 -10.63 -18.84
CA SER A 189 4.77 -9.50 -19.36
C SER A 189 4.48 -9.31 -20.86
N PRO A 190 4.31 -8.05 -21.33
CA PRO A 190 4.01 -7.76 -22.74
C PRO A 190 4.97 -8.44 -23.73
N PHE A 191 6.24 -8.58 -23.33
CA PHE A 191 7.28 -9.24 -24.11
C PHE A 191 6.95 -10.71 -24.43
N TYR A 192 6.61 -11.51 -23.41
CA TYR A 192 6.33 -12.94 -23.60
C TYR A 192 5.00 -13.20 -24.32
N ILE A 193 4.00 -12.33 -24.14
CA ILE A 193 2.74 -12.43 -24.90
C ILE A 193 3.01 -12.18 -26.39
N PHE A 194 3.81 -11.16 -26.72
CA PHE A 194 4.20 -10.91 -28.11
C PHE A 194 5.05 -12.06 -28.67
N GLN A 195 5.98 -12.59 -27.88
CA GLN A 195 6.83 -13.72 -28.28
C GLN A 195 6.01 -14.98 -28.57
N LEU A 196 4.97 -15.27 -27.77
CA LEU A 196 4.06 -16.40 -28.03
C LEU A 196 3.34 -16.24 -29.38
N PHE A 197 2.88 -15.03 -29.69
CA PHE A 197 2.27 -14.74 -30.99
C PHE A 197 3.27 -14.93 -32.14
N SER A 198 4.48 -14.39 -32.02
CA SER A 198 5.54 -14.55 -33.04
C SER A 198 5.91 -16.01 -33.28
N VAL A 199 6.07 -16.80 -32.22
CA VAL A 199 6.35 -18.24 -32.32
C VAL A 199 5.20 -18.98 -33.01
N SER A 200 3.95 -18.63 -32.72
CA SER A 200 2.77 -19.23 -33.34
C SER A 200 2.72 -18.98 -34.86
N VAL A 201 3.07 -17.75 -35.28
CA VAL A 201 3.19 -17.41 -36.71
C VAL A 201 4.31 -18.21 -37.38
N TRP A 202 5.48 -18.30 -36.74
CA TRP A 202 6.63 -19.02 -37.32
C TRP A 202 6.40 -20.53 -37.42
N PHE A 203 5.66 -21.12 -36.48
CA PHE A 203 5.23 -22.52 -36.59
C PHE A 203 4.24 -22.74 -37.73
N THR A 204 3.41 -21.76 -38.06
CA THR A 204 2.44 -21.86 -39.17
C THR A 204 3.11 -21.73 -40.52
N ASP A 205 4.21 -20.99 -40.59
CA ASP A 205 4.97 -20.70 -41.82
C ASP A 205 6.13 -21.72 -42.04
N GLU A 206 6.02 -22.93 -41.48
CA GLU A 206 6.97 -24.04 -41.62
C GLU A 206 8.42 -23.74 -41.11
N TYR A 207 8.63 -22.66 -40.35
CA TYR A 207 9.92 -22.31 -39.74
C TYR A 207 10.13 -22.96 -38.35
N GLU A 208 9.92 -24.27 -38.27
CA GLU A 208 9.88 -25.02 -36.99
C GLU A 208 11.19 -24.94 -36.19
N ILE A 209 12.35 -25.04 -36.86
CA ILE A 209 13.66 -25.06 -36.19
C ILE A 209 13.91 -23.74 -35.45
N TYR A 210 13.69 -22.60 -36.13
CA TYR A 210 13.91 -21.30 -35.50
C TYR A 210 12.89 -21.02 -34.39
N ALA A 211 11.63 -21.43 -34.58
CA ALA A 211 10.60 -21.32 -33.54
C ALA A 211 10.98 -22.12 -32.29
N SER A 212 11.54 -23.33 -32.45
CA SER A 212 12.00 -24.17 -31.33
C SER A 212 13.14 -23.53 -30.53
N VAL A 213 14.08 -22.85 -31.20
CA VAL A 213 15.20 -22.13 -30.56
C VAL A 213 14.68 -20.96 -29.74
N ILE A 214 13.71 -20.20 -30.28
CA ILE A 214 13.09 -19.09 -29.55
C ILE A 214 12.44 -19.62 -28.26
N VAL A 215 11.64 -20.69 -28.33
CA VAL A 215 10.99 -21.30 -27.16
C VAL A 215 12.02 -21.75 -26.13
N ALA A 216 13.10 -22.42 -26.55
CA ALA A 216 14.15 -22.88 -25.65
C ALA A 216 14.82 -21.71 -24.90
N MET A 217 15.12 -20.62 -25.63
CA MET A 217 15.67 -19.40 -25.04
C MET A 217 14.69 -18.72 -24.08
N THR A 218 13.39 -18.69 -24.40
CA THR A 218 12.35 -18.15 -23.51
C THR A 218 12.32 -18.90 -22.18
N VAL A 219 12.31 -20.24 -22.23
CA VAL A 219 12.24 -21.09 -21.04
C VAL A 219 13.46 -20.86 -20.15
N LEU A 220 14.65 -20.76 -20.74
CA LEU A 220 15.87 -20.45 -20.00
C LEU A 220 15.81 -19.07 -19.34
N SER A 221 15.36 -18.03 -20.08
CA SER A 221 15.25 -16.67 -19.56
C SER A 221 14.30 -16.61 -18.36
N ILE A 222 13.07 -17.10 -18.50
CA ILE A 222 12.07 -17.09 -17.41
C ILE A 222 12.58 -17.87 -16.19
N THR A 223 13.24 -19.01 -16.40
CA THR A 223 13.80 -19.82 -15.31
C THR A 223 14.87 -19.05 -14.54
N LEU A 224 15.79 -18.40 -15.25
CA LEU A 224 16.84 -17.58 -14.64
C LEU A 224 16.26 -16.37 -13.90
N ASP A 225 15.30 -15.66 -14.49
CA ASP A 225 14.66 -14.48 -13.91
C ASP A 225 13.92 -14.82 -12.61
N VAL A 226 13.14 -15.91 -12.62
CA VAL A 226 12.42 -16.38 -11.44
C VAL A 226 13.38 -16.87 -10.35
N TYR A 227 14.45 -17.58 -10.74
CA TYR A 227 15.47 -18.04 -9.80
C TYR A 227 16.18 -16.85 -9.12
N GLN A 228 16.62 -15.86 -9.89
CA GLN A 228 17.28 -14.65 -9.38
C GLN A 228 16.34 -13.86 -8.46
N THR A 229 15.11 -13.63 -8.89
CA THR A 229 14.09 -12.92 -8.10
C THR A 229 13.85 -13.62 -6.77
N ARG A 230 13.72 -14.96 -6.77
CA ARG A 230 13.56 -15.72 -5.53
C ARG A 230 14.75 -15.67 -4.61
N LYS A 231 15.96 -15.72 -5.15
CA LYS A 231 17.19 -15.60 -4.37
C LYS A 231 17.27 -14.24 -3.68
N GLN A 232 16.92 -13.17 -4.39
CA GLN A 232 16.88 -11.81 -3.85
C GLN A 232 15.81 -11.65 -2.77
N GLU A 233 14.58 -12.13 -2.98
CA GLU A 233 13.51 -12.08 -1.98
C GLU A 233 13.89 -12.79 -0.67
N LYS A 234 14.52 -13.98 -0.77
CA LYS A 234 14.98 -14.73 0.41
C LYS A 234 16.09 -13.98 1.16
N LYS A 235 17.07 -13.44 0.42
CA LYS A 235 18.17 -12.65 1.00
C LYS A 235 17.63 -11.41 1.73
N LEU A 236 16.68 -10.70 1.13
CA LEU A 236 16.05 -9.55 1.76
C LEU A 236 15.32 -9.95 3.05
N ARG A 237 14.55 -11.04 3.02
CA ARG A 237 13.85 -11.53 4.21
C ARG A 237 14.80 -11.90 5.35
N SER A 238 15.93 -12.55 5.05
CA SER A 238 16.92 -12.92 6.08
C SER A 238 17.65 -11.71 6.67
N MET A 239 17.81 -10.62 5.92
CA MET A 239 18.44 -9.39 6.43
C MET A 239 17.52 -8.60 7.38
N VAL A 240 16.20 -8.81 7.28
CA VAL A 240 15.20 -7.97 7.93
C VAL A 240 14.58 -8.62 9.17
N HIS A 241 14.54 -9.96 9.22
CA HIS A 241 13.97 -10.70 10.36
C HIS A 241 14.98 -10.79 11.51
N SER A 242 15.10 -9.71 12.28
CA SER A 242 15.80 -9.70 13.57
C SER A 242 14.81 -9.34 14.67
N SER A 243 14.72 -10.19 15.68
CA SER A 243 13.91 -9.99 16.88
C SER A 243 14.83 -10.02 18.09
N ALA A 244 14.72 -9.04 18.97
CA ALA A 244 15.51 -8.95 20.19
C ALA A 244 14.59 -8.84 21.41
N ILE A 245 15.09 -9.21 22.58
CA ILE A 245 14.38 -9.01 23.85
C ILE A 245 14.79 -7.63 24.37
N VAL A 246 13.80 -6.78 24.64
CA VAL A 246 13.98 -5.42 25.14
C VAL A 246 13.28 -5.25 26.48
N GLN A 247 13.85 -4.39 27.33
CA GLN A 247 13.24 -4.00 28.61
C GLN A 247 12.34 -2.79 28.40
N VAL A 248 11.09 -2.90 28.85
CA VAL A 248 10.12 -1.81 28.81
C VAL A 248 9.57 -1.49 30.19
N LEU A 249 9.31 -0.21 30.42
CA LEU A 249 8.59 0.27 31.59
C LEU A 249 7.12 0.48 31.22
N ARG A 250 6.20 -0.15 31.96
CA ARG A 250 4.74 0.00 31.77
C ARG A 250 4.11 0.29 33.12
N GLU A 251 3.30 1.35 33.23
CA GLU A 251 2.54 1.69 34.46
C GLU A 251 3.39 1.76 35.74
N GLY A 252 4.63 2.26 35.66
CA GLY A 252 5.56 2.37 36.79
C GLY A 252 5.97 1.02 37.43
N SER A 253 5.65 -0.11 36.79
CA SER A 253 6.06 -1.44 37.24
C SER A 253 7.55 -1.67 37.00
N PRO A 254 8.23 -2.62 37.67
CA PRO A 254 9.60 -2.98 37.33
C PRO A 254 9.73 -3.34 35.83
N PRO A 255 10.93 -3.15 35.24
CA PRO A 255 11.15 -3.34 33.82
C PRO A 255 10.78 -4.77 33.40
N ALA A 256 9.90 -4.87 32.40
CA ALA A 256 9.45 -6.13 31.85
C ALA A 256 10.22 -6.44 30.56
N ASN A 257 10.67 -7.69 30.41
CA ASN A 257 11.28 -8.16 29.18
C ASN A 257 10.18 -8.52 28.18
N ILE A 258 10.17 -7.88 27.02
CA ILE A 258 9.26 -8.18 25.91
C ILE A 258 10.06 -8.41 24.63
N CYS A 259 9.43 -9.05 23.64
CA CYS A 259 9.99 -9.11 22.30
C CYS A 259 9.92 -7.72 21.65
N SER A 260 10.92 -7.34 20.86
CA SER A 260 10.95 -6.08 20.11
C SER A 260 9.80 -5.92 19.09
N GLU A 261 9.07 -7.01 18.81
CA GLU A 261 7.91 -7.04 17.92
C GLU A 261 6.62 -6.52 18.58
N GLU A 262 6.57 -6.47 19.92
CA GLU A 262 5.42 -6.11 20.75
C GLU A 262 5.53 -4.73 21.40
#